data_AF-A0A0P4VX34-F1
#
_entry.id   AF-A0A0P4VX34-F1
#
_cell.length_a   1.000
_cell.length_b   1.000
_cell.length_c   1.000
_cell.angle_alpha   90.00
_cell.angle_beta   90.00
_cell.angle_gamma   90.00
#
_symmetry.space_group_name_H-M   'P 1'
#
loop_
_entity.id
_entity.type
_entity.pdbx_description
1 polymer ?
#
loop_
_entity_poly.entity_id
_entity_poly.type
_entity_poly.pdbx_seq_one_letter_code
_entity_poly.pdbx_strand_id
1 'polypeptide(L)'
;MMVEVFADTVEEVMKYYGSEEDPLADFPFNFFLIDNFHGQEDLSGESLMATVSLWLDNLPAGKWPNWVLGNHNNNRVSSRLGTDLIDALNMMALLLPGTPVTYYGEEIGEGCSGKAAVRAMPAPLPTFAFCGVCRALPQPG
;
A
#
# COMPACT_ATOMS: atom_id res chain seq x y z
N MET A 1 7.93 -17.24 8.64
CA MET A 1 6.56 -17.22 8.08
C MET A 1 6.06 -15.78 7.96
N MET A 2 5.41 -15.39 6.86
CA MET A 2 4.74 -14.08 6.70
C MET A 2 3.22 -14.24 6.91
N VAL A 3 2.57 -13.21 7.45
CA VAL A 3 1.11 -13.21 7.69
C VAL A 3 0.46 -11.94 7.16
N GLU A 4 -0.75 -12.09 6.63
CA GLU A 4 -1.61 -10.97 6.23
C GLU A 4 -2.61 -10.69 7.35
N VAL A 5 -2.60 -9.47 7.87
CA VAL A 5 -3.44 -9.04 8.99
C VAL A 5 -4.08 -7.71 8.63
N PHE A 6 -5.40 -7.67 8.62
CA PHE A 6 -6.16 -6.44 8.48
C PHE A 6 -6.63 -6.02 9.87
N ALA A 7 -6.04 -4.93 10.39
CA ALA A 7 -6.35 -4.38 11.70
C ALA A 7 -6.36 -2.85 11.62
N ASP A 8 -7.09 -2.21 12.53
CA ASP A 8 -7.32 -0.75 12.46
C ASP A 8 -6.14 0.05 13.01
N THR A 9 -5.27 -0.58 13.82
CA THR A 9 -4.14 0.11 14.46
C THR A 9 -2.82 -0.65 14.31
N VAL A 10 -1.71 0.10 14.31
CA VAL A 10 -0.37 -0.47 14.20
C VAL A 10 -0.07 -1.41 15.36
N GLU A 11 -0.54 -1.10 16.56
CA GLU A 11 -0.33 -1.91 17.78
C GLU A 11 -0.98 -3.29 17.67
N GLU A 12 -2.11 -3.40 16.98
CA GLU A 12 -2.74 -4.70 16.72
C GLU A 12 -1.94 -5.53 15.73
N VAL A 13 -1.40 -4.90 14.68
CA VAL A 13 -0.52 -5.56 13.71
C VAL A 13 0.78 -6.03 14.37
N MET A 14 1.38 -5.21 15.24
CA MET A 14 2.67 -5.54 15.88
C MET A 14 2.60 -6.78 16.78
N LYS A 15 1.43 -7.14 17.32
CA LYS A 15 1.24 -8.38 18.09
C LYS A 15 1.63 -9.64 17.30
N TYR A 16 1.54 -9.60 15.97
CA TYR A 16 1.84 -10.75 15.12
C TYR A 16 3.34 -11.01 14.90
N TYR A 17 4.23 -10.13 15.35
CA TYR A 17 5.66 -10.47 15.48
C TYR A 17 5.93 -11.44 16.64
N GLY A 18 5.00 -11.58 17.58
CA GLY A 18 5.20 -12.32 18.83
C GLY A 18 6.23 -11.66 19.76
N SER A 19 6.65 -12.38 20.80
CA SER A 19 7.74 -11.95 21.70
C SER A 19 9.06 -12.64 21.34
N GLU A 20 10.08 -12.51 22.18
CA GLU A 20 11.31 -13.31 22.07
C GLU A 20 11.07 -14.76 22.52
N GLU A 21 10.21 -14.96 23.53
CA GLU A 21 9.88 -16.27 24.10
C GLU A 21 8.88 -17.05 23.24
N ASP A 22 7.95 -16.35 22.59
CA ASP A 22 6.93 -16.93 21.72
C ASP A 22 6.90 -16.20 20.37
N PRO A 23 7.84 -16.51 19.45
CA PRO A 23 7.88 -15.91 18.13
C PRO A 23 6.72 -16.41 17.27
N LEU A 24 6.01 -15.48 16.61
CA LEU A 24 4.87 -15.80 15.75
C LEU A 24 5.24 -15.74 14.26
N ALA A 25 5.13 -14.57 13.62
CA ALA A 25 5.54 -14.37 12.23
C ALA A 25 6.94 -13.71 12.16
N ASP A 26 7.64 -13.94 11.04
CA ASP A 26 8.87 -13.21 10.72
C ASP A 26 8.55 -11.72 10.58
N PHE A 27 7.45 -11.42 9.87
CA PHE A 27 6.78 -10.12 9.84
C PHE A 27 5.33 -10.25 9.33
N PRO A 28 4.39 -9.47 9.89
CA PRO A 28 3.11 -9.18 9.23
C PRO A 28 3.31 -8.21 8.07
N PHE A 29 2.52 -8.33 7.01
CA PHE A 29 2.58 -7.36 5.90
C PHE A 29 2.23 -5.94 6.38
N ASN A 30 3.06 -4.97 5.99
CA ASN A 30 2.87 -3.56 6.30
C ASN A 30 2.06 -2.87 5.19
N PHE A 31 0.75 -2.72 5.39
CA PHE A 31 -0.14 -2.08 4.42
C PHE A 31 -0.35 -0.59 4.63
N PHE A 32 0.30 0.05 5.61
CA PHE A 32 0.07 1.48 5.89
C PHE A 32 0.43 2.41 4.70
N LEU A 33 1.36 2.02 3.82
CA LEU A 33 1.63 2.75 2.57
C LEU A 33 0.52 2.61 1.51
N ILE A 34 -0.34 1.61 1.64
CA ILE A 34 -1.54 1.44 0.80
C ILE A 34 -2.72 2.16 1.46
N ASP A 35 -2.90 1.94 2.76
CA ASP A 35 -4.05 2.41 3.53
C ASP A 35 -4.04 3.93 3.75
N ASN A 36 -2.86 4.55 3.89
CA ASN A 36 -2.76 6.00 4.10
C ASN A 36 -2.72 6.81 2.79
N PHE A 37 -2.55 6.16 1.63
CA PHE A 37 -2.33 6.83 0.34
C PHE A 37 -3.27 6.29 -0.74
N HIS A 38 -4.48 6.84 -0.79
CA HIS A 38 -5.52 6.49 -1.75
C HIS A 38 -5.49 7.37 -3.01
N GLY A 39 -5.02 8.61 -2.86
CA GLY A 39 -4.84 9.58 -3.93
C GLY A 39 -3.56 10.40 -3.79
N GLN A 40 -3.26 11.22 -4.80
CA GLN A 40 -2.09 12.10 -4.77
C GLN A 40 -2.23 13.22 -3.72
N GLU A 41 -3.46 13.56 -3.35
CA GLU A 41 -3.80 14.52 -2.30
C GLU A 41 -3.37 14.09 -0.89
N ASP A 42 -3.27 12.78 -0.64
CA ASP A 42 -2.82 12.23 0.65
C ASP A 42 -1.29 12.25 0.75
N LEU A 43 -0.61 12.34 -0.38
CA LEU A 43 0.82 12.14 -0.50
C LEU A 43 1.59 13.47 -0.43
N SER A 44 2.37 13.60 0.63
CA SER A 44 3.34 14.67 0.84
C SER A 44 4.60 14.08 1.47
N GLY A 45 5.71 14.82 1.46
CA GLY A 45 6.93 14.38 2.15
C GLY A 45 6.71 14.16 3.65
N GLU A 46 5.88 14.99 4.28
CA GLU A 46 5.53 14.89 5.69
C GLU A 46 4.66 13.66 5.98
N SER A 47 3.62 13.40 5.18
CA SER A 47 2.76 12.23 5.38
C SER A 47 3.48 10.91 5.09
N LEU A 48 4.41 10.91 4.13
CA LEU A 48 5.27 9.75 3.85
C LEU A 48 6.23 9.46 5.01
N MET A 49 6.90 10.49 5.53
CA MET A 49 7.76 10.36 6.71
C MET A 49 6.97 9.88 7.92
N ALA A 50 5.79 10.46 8.18
CA ALA A 50 4.91 10.05 9.28
C ALA A 50 4.50 8.57 9.16
N THR A 51 4.16 8.10 7.96
CA THR A 51 3.80 6.69 7.73
C THR A 51 4.98 5.74 7.95
N VAL A 52 6.18 6.12 7.50
CA VAL A 52 7.41 5.34 7.74
C VAL A 52 7.76 5.29 9.23
N SER A 53 7.72 6.45 9.90
CA SER A 53 7.98 6.57 11.34
C SER A 53 6.96 5.77 12.16
N LEU A 54 5.67 5.81 11.81
CA LEU A 54 4.63 5.04 12.49
C LEU A 54 5.00 3.56 12.62
N TRP A 55 5.49 2.95 11.53
CA TRP A 55 5.89 1.56 11.56
C TRP A 55 7.18 1.32 12.35
N LEU A 56 8.21 2.15 12.11
CA LEU A 56 9.52 1.98 12.74
C LEU A 56 9.49 2.25 14.25
N ASP A 57 8.72 3.24 14.69
CA ASP A 57 8.60 3.62 16.11
C ASP A 57 7.81 2.58 16.92
N ASN A 58 6.93 1.82 16.26
CA ASN A 58 6.15 0.74 16.87
C ASN A 58 6.75 -0.65 16.68
N LEU A 59 7.83 -0.77 15.88
CA LEU A 59 8.46 -2.05 15.59
C LEU A 59 9.04 -2.65 16.89
N PRO A 60 8.66 -3.89 17.27
CA PRO A 60 9.24 -4.51 18.45
C PRO A 60 10.76 -4.65 18.29
N ALA A 61 11.49 -4.49 19.40
CA ALA A 61 12.94 -4.50 19.39
C ALA A 61 13.51 -5.74 18.68
N GLY A 62 14.46 -5.52 17.76
CA GLY A 62 15.13 -6.58 17.01
C GLY A 62 14.31 -7.24 15.89
N LYS A 63 13.05 -6.82 15.66
CA LYS A 63 12.23 -7.35 14.55
C LYS A 63 12.57 -6.68 13.23
N TRP A 64 12.17 -7.31 12.12
CA TRP A 64 12.54 -6.92 10.76
C TRP A 64 11.34 -6.31 10.00
N PRO A 65 11.42 -5.05 9.53
CA PRO A 65 10.30 -4.39 8.85
C PRO A 65 10.15 -4.82 7.39
N ASN A 66 9.02 -4.46 6.76
CA ASN A 66 8.75 -4.63 5.34
C ASN A 66 7.95 -3.44 4.77
N TRP A 67 7.98 -3.27 3.45
CA TRP A 67 7.35 -2.14 2.75
C TRP A 67 6.56 -2.63 1.53
N VAL A 68 5.25 -2.43 1.55
CA VAL A 68 4.34 -2.86 0.48
C VAL A 68 3.72 -1.64 -0.19
N LEU A 69 3.96 -1.44 -1.49
CA LEU A 69 3.36 -0.34 -2.26
C LEU A 69 2.05 -0.74 -2.95
N GLY A 70 1.85 -2.03 -3.18
CA GLY A 70 0.66 -2.56 -3.82
C GLY A 70 0.50 -4.06 -3.65
N ASN A 71 -0.69 -4.54 -3.97
CA ASN A 71 -1.06 -5.95 -3.92
C ASN A 71 -2.23 -6.20 -4.89
N HIS A 72 -2.76 -7.42 -4.88
CA HIS A 72 -3.84 -7.84 -5.76
C HIS A 72 -5.24 -7.35 -5.34
N ASN A 73 -5.39 -6.77 -4.15
CA ASN A 73 -6.68 -6.27 -3.63
C ASN A 73 -6.87 -4.77 -3.86
N ASN A 74 -5.78 -4.05 -4.15
CA ASN A 74 -5.77 -2.60 -4.25
C ASN A 74 -5.50 -2.14 -5.68
N ASN A 75 -6.01 -0.96 -6.04
CA ASN A 75 -5.68 -0.33 -7.32
C ASN A 75 -4.17 -0.18 -7.48
N ARG A 76 -3.64 -0.26 -8.71
CA ARG A 76 -2.20 -0.09 -8.99
C ARG A 76 -1.68 1.24 -8.42
N VAL A 77 -0.47 1.24 -7.86
CA VAL A 77 0.16 2.45 -7.28
C VAL A 77 0.21 3.61 -8.27
N SER A 78 0.45 3.35 -9.56
CA SER A 78 0.48 4.36 -10.63
C SER A 78 -0.88 5.01 -10.89
N SER A 79 -1.96 4.28 -10.59
CA SER A 79 -3.34 4.77 -10.71
C SER A 79 -3.80 5.52 -9.47
N ARG A 80 -3.27 5.19 -8.28
CA ARG A 80 -3.56 5.90 -7.03
C ARG A 80 -2.76 7.20 -6.92
N LEU A 81 -1.45 7.13 -7.15
CA LEU A 81 -0.49 8.19 -6.80
C LEU A 81 0.13 8.89 -8.03
N GLY A 82 -0.24 8.46 -9.24
CA GLY A 82 0.27 9.01 -10.50
C GLY A 82 1.53 8.31 -11.00
N THR A 83 1.76 8.40 -12.31
CA THR A 83 2.90 7.77 -12.99
C THR A 83 4.23 8.45 -12.65
N ASP A 84 4.20 9.74 -12.35
CA ASP A 84 5.41 10.56 -12.14
C ASP A 84 6.16 10.21 -10.85
N LEU A 85 5.50 9.50 -9.92
CA LEU A 85 6.06 9.16 -8.59
C LEU A 85 6.48 7.70 -8.47
N ILE A 86 6.26 6.87 -9.50
CA ILE A 86 6.54 5.43 -9.42
C ILE A 86 8.01 5.13 -9.15
N ASP A 87 8.90 5.79 -9.88
CA ASP A 87 10.33 5.59 -9.69
C ASP A 87 10.77 5.98 -8.27
N ALA A 88 10.25 7.10 -7.77
CA ALA A 88 10.57 7.60 -6.44
C ALA A 88 10.05 6.67 -5.33
N LEU A 89 8.83 6.17 -5.44
CA LEU A 89 8.23 5.25 -4.47
C LEU A 89 8.95 3.89 -4.48
N ASN A 90 9.27 3.36 -5.66
CA ASN A 90 10.05 2.13 -5.77
C ASN A 90 11.46 2.29 -5.20
N MET A 91 12.15 3.41 -5.51
CA MET A 91 13.44 3.72 -4.90
C MET A 91 13.34 3.79 -3.37
N MET A 92 12.31 4.44 -2.83
CA MET A 92 12.10 4.51 -1.40
C MET A 92 11.93 3.11 -0.79
N ALA A 93 11.05 2.27 -1.34
CA ALA A 93 10.82 0.92 -0.81
C ALA A 93 12.11 0.08 -0.79
N LEU A 94 12.96 0.22 -1.81
CA LEU A 94 14.25 -0.47 -1.91
C LEU A 94 15.33 0.08 -0.97
N LEU A 95 15.24 1.35 -0.56
CA LEU A 95 16.24 2.03 0.26
C LEU A 95 15.91 2.04 1.75
N LEU A 96 14.64 1.85 2.11
CA LEU A 96 14.22 1.72 3.49
C LEU A 96 14.77 0.40 4.10
N PRO A 97 15.09 0.38 5.41
CA PRO A 97 15.56 -0.83 6.06
C PRO A 97 14.45 -1.89 6.02
N GLY A 98 14.80 -3.16 5.83
CA GLY A 98 13.84 -4.26 5.83
C GLY A 98 13.71 -4.96 4.49
N THR A 99 12.52 -5.50 4.24
CA THR A 99 12.19 -6.23 3.01
C THR A 99 11.26 -5.41 2.11
N PRO A 100 11.69 -4.98 0.91
CA PRO A 100 10.79 -4.42 -0.08
C PRO A 100 9.87 -5.52 -0.65
N VAL A 101 8.58 -5.23 -0.76
CA VAL A 101 7.58 -6.12 -1.37
C VAL A 101 6.99 -5.43 -2.59
N THR A 102 7.30 -5.96 -3.77
CA THR A 102 6.85 -5.43 -5.06
C THR A 102 5.79 -6.33 -5.65
N TYR A 103 4.66 -5.76 -6.05
CA TYR A 103 3.65 -6.46 -6.82
C TYR A 103 3.96 -6.35 -8.31
N TYR A 104 3.82 -7.46 -9.06
CA TYR A 104 4.18 -7.51 -10.48
C TYR A 104 3.55 -6.35 -11.26
N GLY A 105 4.30 -5.71 -12.15
CA GLY A 105 3.86 -4.53 -12.89
C GLY A 105 4.27 -3.20 -12.25
N GLU A 106 4.57 -3.15 -10.94
CA GLU A 106 5.09 -1.92 -10.31
C GLU A 106 6.47 -1.54 -10.83
N GLU A 107 7.30 -2.53 -11.17
CA GLU A 107 8.64 -2.36 -11.74
C GLU A 107 8.64 -1.75 -13.16
N ILE A 108 7.47 -1.77 -13.83
CA ILE A 108 7.26 -1.15 -15.15
C ILE A 108 6.19 -0.04 -15.11
N GLY A 109 5.72 0.35 -13.92
CA GLY A 109 4.71 1.40 -13.75
C GLY A 109 3.33 1.07 -14.32
N GLU A 110 2.93 -0.20 -14.33
CA GLU A 110 1.63 -0.64 -14.84
C GLU A 110 0.48 0.04 -14.09
N GLY A 111 -0.50 0.59 -14.82
CA GLY A 111 -1.74 1.17 -14.27
C GLY A 111 -2.95 0.27 -14.44
N CYS A 112 -4.02 0.58 -13.71
CA CYS A 112 -5.30 -0.10 -13.86
C CYS A 112 -5.85 0.16 -15.27
N SER A 113 -6.13 -0.90 -16.03
CA SER A 113 -6.80 -0.78 -17.33
C SER A 113 -8.30 -0.51 -17.14
N GLY A 114 -8.65 0.75 -16.94
CA GLY A 114 -10.00 1.27 -16.86
C GLY A 114 -9.92 2.79 -17.04
N LYS A 115 -10.84 3.39 -17.79
CA LYS A 115 -10.76 4.79 -18.26
C LYS A 115 -10.22 5.74 -17.18
N ALA A 116 -9.27 6.57 -17.60
CA ALA A 116 -8.60 7.64 -16.87
C ALA A 116 -9.47 8.28 -15.78
N ALA A 117 -8.83 8.57 -14.64
CA ALA A 117 -9.33 9.41 -13.57
C ALA A 117 -10.16 10.58 -14.12
N VAL A 118 -11.47 10.53 -13.89
CA VAL A 118 -12.34 11.66 -14.15
C VAL A 118 -11.96 12.71 -13.11
N ARG A 119 -11.32 13.80 -13.58
CA ARG A 119 -11.06 15.02 -12.81
C ARG A 119 -12.34 15.40 -12.05
N ALA A 120 -12.31 15.33 -10.72
CA ALA A 120 -13.45 15.62 -9.87
C ALA A 120 -13.95 17.06 -10.13
N MET A 121 -15.16 17.17 -10.67
CA MET A 121 -15.98 18.39 -10.51
C MET A 121 -16.74 18.26 -9.18
N PRO A 122 -16.96 19.35 -8.43
CA PRO A 122 -17.55 19.25 -7.11
C PRO A 122 -19.08 19.12 -7.20
N ALA A 123 -19.64 18.05 -6.64
CA ALA A 123 -21.06 17.96 -6.27
C ALA A 123 -21.28 16.78 -5.28
N PRO A 124 -22.36 16.78 -4.47
CA PRO A 124 -22.31 16.42 -3.05
C PRO A 124 -22.52 14.91 -2.75
N LEU A 125 -22.10 14.54 -1.54
CA LEU A 125 -22.26 13.26 -0.84
C LEU A 125 -23.67 12.62 -0.92
N PRO A 126 -23.85 11.36 -0.49
CA PRO A 126 -22.93 10.22 -0.57
C PRO A 126 -23.61 9.06 -1.32
N THR A 127 -22.88 8.33 -2.15
CA THR A 127 -23.32 6.99 -2.56
C THR A 127 -22.09 6.11 -2.64
N PHE A 128 -22.14 5.02 -1.88
CA PHE A 128 -21.11 3.98 -1.80
C PHE A 128 -20.62 3.60 -3.19
N ALA A 129 -19.38 3.97 -3.51
CA ALA A 129 -18.68 3.46 -4.68
C ALA A 129 -17.99 2.15 -4.31
N PHE A 130 -18.73 1.04 -4.43
CA PHE A 130 -18.12 -0.27 -4.57
C PHE A 130 -17.47 -0.33 -5.97
N CYS A 131 -16.14 -0.26 -6.03
CA CYS A 131 -15.40 -0.61 -7.25
C CYS A 131 -15.35 -2.14 -7.35
N GLY A 132 -16.46 -2.72 -7.81
CA GLY A 132 -16.57 -4.16 -8.09
C GLY A 132 -15.78 -4.54 -9.34
N VAL A 133 -14.87 -5.51 -9.16
CA VAL A 133 -14.45 -6.58 -10.09
C VAL A 133 -14.41 -6.21 -11.58
N CYS A 134 -13.19 -6.22 -12.13
CA CYS A 134 -12.90 -6.24 -13.57
C CYS A 134 -13.86 -7.16 -14.34
N ARG A 135 -14.86 -6.58 -15.00
CA ARG A 135 -15.69 -7.29 -15.97
C ARG A 135 -14.99 -7.19 -17.33
N ALA A 136 -14.53 -8.32 -17.84
CA ALA A 136 -13.93 -8.44 -19.17
C ALA A 136 -14.86 -7.83 -20.23
N LEU A 137 -14.32 -6.94 -21.07
CA LEU A 137 -15.02 -6.43 -22.25
C LEU A 137 -15.01 -7.50 -23.36
N PRO A 138 -16.12 -7.68 -24.11
CA PRO A 138 -16.12 -8.56 -25.27
C PRO A 138 -15.31 -7.91 -26.41
N GLN A 139 -14.50 -8.73 -27.09
CA GLN A 139 -13.77 -8.33 -28.30
C GLN A 139 -14.76 -8.20 -29.47
N PRO A 140 -14.61 -7.20 -30.36
CA PRO A 140 -15.46 -7.09 -31.55
C PRO A 140 -15.08 -8.16 -32.60
N GLY A 141 -16.10 -8.81 -33.16
CA GLY A 141 -16.02 -9.56 -34.41
C GLY A 141 -16.43 -8.69 -35.59
#